data_AF-A0A655D181-F1
#
_entry.id   AF-A0A655D181-F1
#
_cell.length_a   1.000
_cell.length_b   1.000
_cell.length_c   1.000
_cell.angle_alpha   90.00
_cell.angle_beta   90.00
_cell.angle_gamma   90.00
#
_symmetry.space_group_name_H-M   'P 1'
#
loop_
_entity.id
_entity.type
_entity.pdbx_description
1 polymer ?
#
loop_
_entity_poly.entity_id
_entity_poly.type
_entity_poly.pdbx_seq_one_letter_code
_entity_poly.pdbx_strand_id
1 'polypeptide(L)'
;MRILVFYVGTLFVIMSIYPWNQVGTNGSPFVLTFQHMGITFAASILNFVVLTASLSAINSDVFGVGRMLHGMAEQGSAPKIFAKTSRRGIPWVTVLVMTIALLFAVYLNYIMPENVFLVIASLATFATVWVWIMILLSQIAFRRRLPPEEVKALKFKVPGGVVTTIAGLIFLVFIIALIGYHPDTRISLYVGFAWIVLLLIGWIFKRRRDRQLAQA
;
A
#
# COMPACT_ATOMS: atom_id res chain seq x y z
N MET A 1 11.13 12.51 11.74
CA MET A 1 12.58 12.59 12.06
C MET A 1 13.30 11.27 11.85
N ARG A 2 12.98 10.18 12.59
CA ARG A 2 13.68 8.89 12.44
C ARG A 2 13.67 8.33 11.01
N ILE A 3 12.50 8.21 10.39
CA ILE A 3 12.39 7.73 8.99
C ILE A 3 13.19 8.63 8.04
N LEU A 4 13.12 9.95 8.22
CA LEU A 4 13.79 10.90 7.34
C LEU A 4 15.33 10.80 7.46
N VAL A 5 15.85 10.73 8.68
CA VAL A 5 17.30 10.57 8.93
C VAL A 5 17.80 9.22 8.44
N PHE A 6 17.11 8.12 8.78
CA PHE A 6 17.54 6.79 8.35
C PHE A 6 17.37 6.61 6.85
N TYR A 7 16.30 7.09 6.23
CA TYR A 7 16.06 6.88 4.80
C TYR A 7 16.93 7.81 3.94
N VAL A 8 16.90 9.11 4.19
CA VAL A 8 17.67 10.09 3.41
C VAL A 8 19.17 9.95 3.69
N GLY A 9 19.57 9.77 4.95
CA GLY A 9 20.97 9.59 5.31
C GLY A 9 21.56 8.33 4.67
N THR A 10 20.81 7.23 4.65
CA THR A 10 21.27 6.00 4.02
C THR A 10 21.34 6.12 2.50
N LEU A 11 20.35 6.73 1.85
CA LEU A 11 20.40 6.99 0.40
C LEU A 11 21.59 7.88 0.02
N PHE A 12 21.86 8.91 0.80
CA PHE A 12 23.00 9.81 0.60
C PHE A 12 24.33 9.04 0.64
N VAL A 13 24.52 8.17 1.64
CA VAL A 13 25.73 7.34 1.74
C VAL A 13 25.84 6.38 0.56
N ILE A 14 24.76 5.70 0.18
CA ILE A 14 24.77 4.77 -0.96
C ILE A 14 25.11 5.50 -2.26
N MET A 15 24.45 6.61 -2.56
CA MET A 15 24.67 7.37 -3.80
C MET A 15 26.06 8.03 -3.85
N SER A 16 26.70 8.26 -2.71
CA SER A 16 28.09 8.74 -2.64
C SER A 16 29.11 7.64 -2.99
N ILE A 17 28.74 6.37 -2.83
CA ILE A 17 29.61 5.21 -3.06
C ILE A 17 29.31 4.55 -4.42
N TYR A 18 28.03 4.48 -4.81
CA TYR A 18 27.57 3.86 -6.05
C TYR A 18 26.95 4.89 -6.99
N PRO A 19 27.34 4.85 -8.29
CA PRO A 19 26.69 5.65 -9.32
C PRO A 19 25.18 5.40 -9.34
N TRP A 20 24.40 6.49 -9.26
CA TRP A 20 22.93 6.46 -9.24
C TRP A 20 22.28 5.67 -10.39
N ASN A 21 22.99 5.51 -11.51
CA ASN A 21 22.54 4.75 -12.68
C ASN A 21 22.80 3.23 -12.61
N GLN A 22 23.50 2.74 -11.59
CA GLN A 22 23.81 1.31 -11.40
C GLN A 22 23.15 0.70 -10.15
N VAL A 23 22.39 1.50 -9.40
CA VAL A 23 21.73 1.05 -8.18
C VAL A 23 20.48 0.24 -8.54
N GLY A 24 20.41 -1.02 -8.07
CA GLY A 24 19.20 -1.84 -8.12
C GLY A 24 19.13 -2.89 -9.22
N THR A 25 20.14 -3.02 -10.08
CA THR A 25 20.15 -4.01 -11.17
C THR A 25 20.70 -5.37 -10.76
N ASN A 26 21.62 -5.44 -9.80
CA ASN A 26 22.35 -6.68 -9.42
C ASN A 26 22.13 -7.12 -7.96
N GLY A 27 21.01 -6.73 -7.34
CA GLY A 27 20.68 -7.07 -5.94
C GLY A 27 20.74 -5.88 -4.98
N SER A 28 20.72 -6.15 -3.66
CA SER A 28 20.68 -5.09 -2.64
C SER A 28 21.97 -4.27 -2.66
N PRO A 29 21.90 -2.94 -2.91
CA PRO A 29 23.08 -2.09 -2.98
C PRO A 29 23.88 -2.07 -1.67
N PHE A 30 23.23 -2.30 -0.53
CA PHE A 30 23.91 -2.48 0.75
C PHE A 30 24.83 -3.69 0.74
N VAL A 31 24.30 -4.84 0.35
CA VAL A 31 25.01 -6.12 0.32
C VAL A 31 26.17 -6.05 -0.67
N LEU A 32 25.91 -5.50 -1.86
CA LEU A 32 26.92 -5.29 -2.90
C LEU A 32 28.04 -4.35 -2.45
N THR A 33 27.71 -3.28 -1.71
CA THR A 33 28.72 -2.37 -1.14
C THR A 33 29.65 -3.09 -0.18
N PHE A 34 29.11 -3.85 0.78
CA PHE A 34 29.95 -4.57 1.75
C PHE A 34 30.72 -5.75 1.13
N GLN A 35 30.18 -6.40 0.11
CA GLN A 35 30.90 -7.43 -0.66
C GLN A 35 32.08 -6.84 -1.44
N HIS A 36 31.89 -5.72 -2.14
CA HIS A 36 32.98 -5.06 -2.88
C HIS A 36 34.07 -4.48 -1.95
N MET A 37 33.72 -4.09 -0.72
CA MET A 37 34.70 -3.67 0.30
C MET A 37 35.43 -4.84 0.99
N GLY A 38 35.15 -6.10 0.60
CA GLY A 38 35.82 -7.29 1.16
C GLY A 38 35.31 -7.75 2.53
N ILE A 39 34.21 -7.19 3.03
CA ILE A 39 33.62 -7.53 4.34
C ILE A 39 32.42 -8.46 4.12
N THR A 40 32.68 -9.67 3.64
CA THR A 40 31.67 -10.69 3.33
C THR A 40 30.79 -11.05 4.54
N PHE A 41 31.32 -10.95 5.75
CA PHE A 41 30.56 -11.17 6.99
C PHE A 41 29.46 -10.12 7.21
N ALA A 42 29.72 -8.85 6.87
CA ALA A 42 28.73 -7.77 7.01
C ALA A 42 27.57 -7.94 6.02
N ALA A 43 27.85 -8.45 4.81
CA ALA A 43 26.83 -8.79 3.82
C ALA A 43 25.85 -9.85 4.34
N SER A 44 26.35 -10.91 5.00
CA SER A 44 25.52 -11.96 5.59
C SER A 44 24.64 -11.44 6.75
N ILE A 45 25.20 -10.59 7.62
CA ILE A 45 24.42 -9.95 8.70
C ILE A 45 23.29 -9.09 8.12
N LEU A 46 23.58 -8.29 7.10
CA LEU A 46 22.56 -7.44 6.47
C LEU A 46 21.45 -8.26 5.82
N ASN A 47 21.79 -9.33 5.10
CA ASN A 47 20.80 -10.24 4.55
C ASN A 47 19.91 -10.85 5.64
N PHE A 48 20.51 -11.30 6.75
CA PHE A 48 19.75 -11.81 7.88
C PHE A 48 18.76 -10.77 8.44
N VAL A 49 19.25 -9.54 8.69
CA VAL A 49 18.42 -8.43 9.20
C VAL A 49 17.28 -8.10 8.24
N VAL A 50 17.56 -7.98 6.95
CA VAL A 50 16.55 -7.65 5.91
C VAL A 50 15.48 -8.74 5.82
N LEU A 51 15.87 -10.02 5.85
CA LEU A 51 14.94 -11.14 5.81
C LEU A 51 14.05 -11.18 7.06
N THR A 52 14.63 -11.04 8.25
CA THR A 52 13.86 -11.01 9.51
C THR A 52 12.91 -9.80 9.56
N ALA A 53 13.37 -8.62 9.13
CA ALA A 53 12.53 -7.43 9.06
C ALA A 53 11.37 -7.61 8.07
N SER A 54 11.63 -8.21 6.90
CA SER A 54 10.61 -8.48 5.89
C SER A 54 9.56 -9.47 6.39
N LEU A 55 9.97 -10.55 7.05
CA LEU A 55 9.05 -11.52 7.67
C LEU A 55 8.17 -10.86 8.76
N SER A 56 8.75 -9.99 9.58
CA SER A 56 8.02 -9.25 10.61
C SER A 56 6.99 -8.28 10.02
N ALA A 57 7.35 -7.57 8.94
CA ALA A 57 6.45 -6.68 8.21
C ALA A 57 5.28 -7.46 7.61
N ILE A 58 5.55 -8.57 6.90
CA ILE A 58 4.50 -9.43 6.31
C ILE A 58 3.52 -9.93 7.37
N ASN A 59 4.02 -10.39 8.52
CA ASN A 59 3.15 -10.86 9.60
C ASN A 59 2.23 -9.74 10.12
N SER A 60 2.76 -8.52 10.26
CA SER A 60 1.99 -7.35 10.70
C SER A 60 0.94 -6.93 9.67
N ASP A 61 1.28 -6.97 8.39
CA ASP A 61 0.38 -6.61 7.29
C ASP A 61 -0.76 -7.62 7.15
N VAL A 62 -0.47 -8.93 7.19
CA VAL A 62 -1.51 -9.98 7.15
C VAL A 62 -2.46 -9.85 8.34
N PHE A 63 -1.94 -9.57 9.53
CA PHE A 63 -2.77 -9.34 10.71
C PHE A 63 -3.62 -8.07 10.60
N GLY A 64 -3.04 -6.98 10.09
CA GLY A 64 -3.74 -5.71 9.86
C GLY A 64 -4.88 -5.83 8.85
N VAL A 65 -4.61 -6.39 7.67
CA VAL A 65 -5.60 -6.64 6.62
C VAL A 65 -6.65 -7.63 7.11
N GLY A 66 -6.25 -8.67 7.84
CA GLY A 66 -7.14 -9.65 8.47
C GLY A 66 -8.24 -9.00 9.29
N ARG A 67 -7.87 -8.15 10.25
CA ARG A 67 -8.82 -7.47 11.14
C ARG A 67 -9.63 -6.40 10.42
N MET A 68 -9.01 -5.65 9.50
CA MET A 68 -9.71 -4.64 8.72
C MET A 68 -10.81 -5.25 7.85
N LEU A 69 -10.49 -6.32 7.13
CA LEU A 69 -11.43 -6.98 6.23
C LEU A 69 -12.53 -7.72 7.00
N HIS A 70 -12.19 -8.30 8.16
CA HIS A 70 -13.15 -8.87 9.09
C HIS A 70 -14.16 -7.83 9.59
N GLY A 71 -13.70 -6.68 10.11
CA GLY A 71 -14.58 -5.61 10.57
C GLY A 71 -15.43 -5.02 9.44
N MET A 72 -14.88 -4.90 8.22
CA MET A 72 -15.66 -4.51 7.04
C MET A 72 -16.73 -5.55 6.71
N ALA A 73 -16.47 -6.85 6.87
CA ALA A 73 -17.44 -7.91 6.61
C ALA A 73 -18.55 -7.94 7.66
N GLU A 74 -18.24 -7.68 8.93
CA GLU A 74 -19.25 -7.53 10.01
C GLU A 74 -20.18 -6.35 9.74
N GLN A 75 -19.66 -5.24 9.25
CA GLN A 75 -20.44 -4.07 8.80
C GLN A 75 -21.13 -4.28 7.43
N GLY A 76 -21.05 -5.50 6.87
CA GLY A 76 -21.62 -5.86 5.57
C GLY A 76 -20.93 -5.22 4.36
N SER A 77 -19.83 -4.49 4.54
CA SER A 77 -19.04 -3.78 3.51
C SER A 77 -18.03 -4.65 2.77
N ALA A 78 -17.73 -5.84 3.29
CA ALA A 78 -16.99 -6.89 2.59
C ALA A 78 -17.81 -8.19 2.51
N PRO A 79 -17.47 -9.14 1.62
CA PRO A 79 -18.14 -10.44 1.53
C PRO A 79 -18.18 -11.16 2.89
N LYS A 80 -19.33 -11.76 3.23
CA LYS A 80 -19.55 -12.44 4.53
C LYS A 80 -18.53 -13.53 4.85
N ILE A 81 -17.87 -14.10 3.84
CA ILE A 81 -16.82 -15.11 4.04
C ILE A 81 -15.65 -14.57 4.88
N PHE A 82 -15.33 -13.27 4.77
CA PHE A 82 -14.26 -12.63 5.55
C PHE A 82 -14.67 -12.34 7.00
N ALA A 83 -15.96 -12.46 7.35
CA ALA A 83 -16.41 -12.43 8.74
C ALA A 83 -16.11 -13.74 9.49
N LYS A 84 -15.67 -14.81 8.81
CA LYS A 84 -15.38 -16.10 9.45
C LYS A 84 -14.04 -16.05 10.19
N THR A 85 -14.05 -16.46 11.46
CA THR A 85 -12.86 -16.60 12.30
C THR A 85 -12.60 -18.07 12.63
N SER A 86 -11.35 -18.40 12.93
CA SER A 86 -10.98 -19.72 13.47
C SER A 86 -11.35 -19.81 14.96
N ARG A 87 -11.22 -21.00 15.56
CA ARG A 87 -11.44 -21.21 17.01
C ARG A 87 -10.62 -20.27 17.91
N ARG A 88 -9.51 -19.71 17.40
CA ARG A 88 -8.64 -18.77 18.12
C ARG A 88 -8.92 -17.29 17.78
N GLY A 89 -10.03 -16.99 17.10
CA GLY A 89 -10.42 -15.62 16.73
C GLY A 89 -9.67 -15.03 15.54
N ILE A 90 -8.90 -15.84 14.80
CA ILE A 90 -8.09 -15.36 13.66
C ILE A 90 -8.94 -15.40 12.37
N PRO A 91 -9.04 -14.31 11.57
CA PRO A 91 -9.70 -14.29 10.26
C PRO A 91 -8.97 -15.16 9.22
N TRP A 92 -9.15 -16.47 9.29
CA TRP A 92 -8.36 -17.45 8.54
C TRP A 92 -8.53 -17.35 7.02
N VAL A 93 -9.69 -16.90 6.55
CA VAL A 93 -9.96 -16.70 5.12
C VAL A 93 -9.03 -15.62 4.55
N THR A 94 -8.83 -14.52 5.27
CA THR A 94 -7.92 -13.46 4.85
C THR A 94 -6.48 -13.96 4.84
N VAL A 95 -6.08 -14.74 5.86
CA VAL A 95 -4.75 -15.35 5.91
C VAL A 95 -4.52 -16.25 4.70
N LEU A 96 -5.49 -17.11 4.36
CA LEU A 96 -5.38 -17.99 3.19
C LEU A 96 -5.24 -17.20 1.88
N VAL A 97 -6.07 -16.16 1.69
CA VAL A 97 -6.00 -15.30 0.49
C VAL A 97 -4.64 -14.60 0.39
N MET A 98 -4.12 -14.07 1.49
CA MET A 98 -2.79 -13.44 1.53
C MET A 98 -1.68 -14.44 1.22
N THR A 99 -1.74 -15.65 1.78
CA THR A 99 -0.76 -16.71 1.48
C THR A 99 -0.79 -17.09 0.00
N ILE A 100 -1.98 -17.25 -0.60
CA ILE A 100 -2.11 -17.53 -2.04
C ILE A 100 -1.54 -16.38 -2.86
N ALA A 101 -1.81 -15.13 -2.48
CA ALA A 101 -1.25 -13.96 -3.17
C ALA A 101 0.28 -13.91 -3.09
N LEU A 102 0.88 -14.26 -1.94
CA LEU A 102 2.33 -14.37 -1.79
C LEU A 102 2.91 -15.48 -2.66
N LEU A 103 2.29 -16.67 -2.70
CA LEU A 103 2.71 -17.77 -3.57
C LEU A 103 2.60 -17.39 -5.04
N PHE A 104 1.55 -16.65 -5.42
CA PHE A 104 1.42 -16.12 -6.78
C PHE A 104 2.52 -15.11 -7.11
N ALA A 105 2.92 -14.25 -6.18
CA ALA A 105 4.05 -13.33 -6.37
C ALA A 105 5.39 -14.10 -6.55
N VAL A 106 5.61 -15.18 -5.80
CA VAL A 106 6.78 -16.06 -5.98
C VAL A 106 6.75 -16.73 -7.35
N TYR A 107 5.60 -17.23 -7.78
CA TYR A 107 5.44 -17.80 -9.12
C TYR A 107 5.70 -16.77 -10.22
N LEU A 108 5.23 -15.52 -10.04
CA LEU A 108 5.48 -14.43 -10.96
C LEU A 108 6.98 -14.09 -11.04
N ASN A 109 7.69 -14.17 -9.92
CA ASN A 109 9.13 -13.98 -9.87
C ASN A 109 9.89 -15.06 -10.65
N TYR A 110 9.37 -16.29 -10.72
CA TYR A 110 9.95 -17.35 -11.54
C TYR A 110 9.78 -17.11 -13.05
N ILE A 111 8.63 -16.56 -13.49
CA ILE A 111 8.34 -16.34 -14.92
C ILE A 111 8.96 -15.05 -15.46
N MET A 112 8.93 -13.96 -14.67
CA MET A 112 9.35 -12.62 -15.10
C MET A 112 10.31 -11.97 -14.07
N PRO A 113 11.47 -12.58 -13.78
CA PRO A 113 12.35 -12.15 -12.68
C PRO A 113 12.82 -10.69 -12.81
N GLU A 114 13.04 -10.20 -14.03
CA GLU A 114 13.54 -8.84 -14.28
C GLU A 114 12.47 -7.77 -14.02
N ASN A 115 11.21 -8.06 -14.31
CA ASN A 115 10.13 -7.06 -14.30
C ASN A 115 9.19 -7.18 -13.08
N VAL A 116 9.17 -8.33 -12.41
CA VAL A 116 8.27 -8.61 -11.28
C VAL A 116 8.34 -7.56 -10.18
N PHE A 117 9.54 -7.10 -9.83
CA PHE A 117 9.72 -6.08 -8.81
C PHE A 117 9.08 -4.76 -9.23
N LEU A 118 9.34 -4.30 -10.46
CA LEU A 118 8.78 -3.06 -11.00
C LEU A 118 7.25 -3.14 -11.09
N VAL A 119 6.70 -4.25 -11.55
CA VAL A 119 5.25 -4.47 -11.64
C VAL A 119 4.60 -4.45 -10.26
N ILE A 120 5.12 -5.21 -9.29
CA ILE A 120 4.54 -5.24 -7.94
C ILE A 120 4.70 -3.89 -7.23
N ALA A 121 5.87 -3.25 -7.34
CA ALA A 121 6.14 -1.95 -6.73
C ALA A 121 5.27 -0.85 -7.33
N SER A 122 5.05 -0.84 -8.65
CA SER A 122 4.16 0.12 -9.31
C SER A 122 2.70 -0.09 -8.91
N LEU A 123 2.22 -1.34 -8.82
CA LEU A 123 0.89 -1.66 -8.30
C LEU A 123 0.71 -1.19 -6.84
N ALA A 124 1.69 -1.46 -5.98
CA ALA A 124 1.66 -1.02 -4.58
C ALA A 124 1.69 0.51 -4.47
N THR A 125 2.46 1.18 -5.32
CA THR A 125 2.52 2.65 -5.41
C THR A 125 1.17 3.22 -5.82
N PHE A 126 0.55 2.68 -6.88
CA PHE A 126 -0.78 3.08 -7.31
C PHE A 126 -1.80 2.89 -6.18
N ALA A 127 -1.84 1.71 -5.56
CA ALA A 127 -2.78 1.41 -4.47
C ALA A 127 -2.60 2.38 -3.30
N THR A 128 -1.35 2.70 -2.94
CA THR A 128 -1.02 3.66 -1.88
C THR A 128 -1.53 5.05 -2.25
N VAL A 129 -1.16 5.57 -3.42
CA VAL A 129 -1.61 6.89 -3.89
C VAL A 129 -3.13 6.97 -3.90
N TRP A 130 -3.81 5.92 -4.36
CA TRP A 130 -5.26 5.83 -4.37
C TRP A 130 -5.87 5.89 -2.96
N VAL A 131 -5.32 5.14 -2.00
CA VAL A 131 -5.76 5.18 -0.59
C VAL A 131 -5.61 6.59 -0.03
N TRP A 132 -4.49 7.26 -0.29
CA TRP A 132 -4.27 8.63 0.17
C TRP A 132 -5.26 9.62 -0.47
N ILE A 133 -5.55 9.50 -1.76
CA ILE A 133 -6.60 10.28 -2.43
C ILE A 133 -7.94 10.09 -1.70
N MET A 134 -8.33 8.85 -1.42
CA MET A 134 -9.58 8.54 -0.72
C MET A 134 -9.62 9.08 0.71
N ILE A 135 -8.49 9.07 1.43
CA ILE A 135 -8.38 9.68 2.76
C ILE A 135 -8.61 11.19 2.68
N LEU A 136 -7.95 11.89 1.76
CA LEU A 136 -8.11 13.34 1.58
C LEU A 136 -9.53 13.71 1.14
N LEU A 137 -10.11 12.97 0.19
CA LEU A 137 -11.50 13.15 -0.23
C LEU A 137 -12.48 12.92 0.92
N SER A 138 -12.27 11.87 1.73
CA SER A 138 -13.09 11.58 2.90
C SER A 138 -12.98 12.68 3.95
N GLN A 139 -11.79 13.26 4.13
CA GLN A 139 -11.58 14.40 5.03
C GLN A 139 -12.29 15.67 4.53
N ILE A 140 -12.24 15.97 3.22
CA ILE A 140 -13.00 17.08 2.62
C ILE A 140 -14.51 16.85 2.82
N ALA A 141 -15.00 15.65 2.50
CA ALA A 141 -16.41 15.29 2.66
C ALA A 141 -16.87 15.37 4.12
N PHE A 142 -16.05 14.89 5.05
CA PHE A 142 -16.28 14.99 6.49
C PHE A 142 -16.42 16.45 6.92
N ARG A 143 -15.46 17.31 6.54
CA ARG A 143 -15.53 18.75 6.86
C ARG A 143 -16.74 19.46 6.25
N ARG A 144 -17.18 19.06 5.05
CA ARG A 144 -18.37 19.63 4.39
C ARG A 144 -19.68 19.22 5.06
N ARG A 145 -19.71 18.08 5.75
CA ARG A 145 -20.90 17.58 6.43
C ARG A 145 -21.03 18.05 7.88
N LEU A 146 -19.95 18.53 8.50
CA LEU A 146 -20.00 19.04 9.87
C LEU A 146 -20.58 20.46 9.92
N PRO A 147 -21.45 20.77 10.89
CA PRO A 147 -21.87 22.12 11.19
C PRO A 147 -20.67 23.02 11.55
N PRO A 148 -20.71 24.34 11.26
CA PRO A 148 -19.61 25.27 11.55
C PRO A 148 -19.16 25.28 13.01
N GLU A 149 -20.09 25.02 13.95
CA GLU A 149 -19.82 24.96 15.38
C GLU A 149 -19.01 23.71 15.78
N GLU A 150 -19.36 22.54 15.24
CA GLU A 150 -18.61 21.30 15.46
C GLU A 150 -17.23 21.33 14.80
N VAL A 151 -17.09 22.01 13.66
CA VAL A 151 -15.78 22.22 13.02
C VAL A 151 -14.85 23.04 13.93
N LYS A 152 -15.39 24.02 14.66
CA LYS A 152 -14.61 24.82 15.62
C LYS A 152 -14.20 24.00 16.85
N ALA A 153 -15.03 23.05 17.26
CA ALA A 153 -14.82 22.14 18.40
C ALA A 153 -13.86 20.97 18.12
N LEU A 154 -13.41 20.76 16.88
CA LEU A 154 -12.43 19.73 16.53
C LEU A 154 -11.12 19.91 17.33
N LYS A 155 -10.81 18.93 18.19
CA LYS A 155 -9.59 18.90 19.01
C LYS A 155 -8.31 18.84 18.19
N PHE A 156 -8.35 18.21 17.01
CA PHE A 156 -7.20 18.06 16.13
C PHE A 156 -7.49 18.68 14.76
N LYS A 157 -6.95 19.89 14.55
CA LYS A 157 -7.13 20.64 13.30
C LYS A 157 -5.93 20.40 12.40
N VAL A 158 -6.19 20.01 11.16
CA VAL A 158 -5.15 19.94 10.12
C VAL A 158 -4.59 21.36 9.90
N PRO A 159 -3.26 21.57 10.02
CA PRO A 159 -2.64 22.85 9.72
C PRO A 159 -2.97 23.27 8.27
N GLY A 160 -3.49 24.49 8.09
CA GLY A 160 -3.93 24.99 6.78
C GLY A 160 -5.28 24.47 6.28
N GLY A 161 -6.01 23.68 7.09
CA GLY A 161 -7.41 23.34 6.84
C GLY A 161 -7.65 22.54 5.56
N VAL A 162 -8.62 22.99 4.75
CA VAL A 162 -9.00 22.34 3.48
C VAL A 162 -8.01 22.69 2.36
N VAL A 163 -7.31 23.82 2.45
CA VAL A 163 -6.37 24.27 1.41
C VAL A 163 -5.18 23.32 1.31
N THR A 164 -4.60 22.92 2.44
CA THR A 164 -3.50 21.94 2.47
C THR A 164 -3.93 20.56 1.98
N THR A 165 -5.17 20.16 2.29
CA THR A 165 -5.78 18.94 1.76
C THR A 165 -5.92 18.99 0.23
N ILE A 166 -6.39 20.11 -0.33
CA ILE A 166 -6.54 20.27 -1.79
C ILE A 166 -5.16 20.29 -2.46
N ALA A 167 -4.18 20.98 -1.89
CA ALA A 167 -2.81 20.97 -2.40
C ALA A 167 -2.23 19.56 -2.44
N GLY A 168 -2.41 18.78 -1.36
CA GLY A 168 -2.03 17.37 -1.32
C GLY A 168 -2.77 16.52 -2.36
N LEU A 169 -4.07 16.76 -2.56
CA LEU A 169 -4.86 16.05 -3.57
C LEU A 169 -4.36 16.34 -4.99
N ILE A 170 -4.07 17.60 -5.32
CA ILE A 170 -3.50 18.00 -6.61
C ILE A 170 -2.15 17.30 -6.82
N PHE A 171 -1.30 17.26 -5.78
CA PHE A 171 -0.01 16.57 -5.84
C PHE A 171 -0.16 15.06 -6.10
N LEU A 172 -1.12 14.38 -5.46
CA LEU A 172 -1.36 12.96 -5.72
C LEU A 172 -1.92 12.70 -7.14
N VAL A 173 -2.77 13.59 -7.66
CA VAL A 173 -3.25 13.52 -9.05
C VAL A 173 -2.08 13.70 -10.02
N PHE A 174 -1.15 14.61 -9.72
CA PHE A 174 0.09 14.76 -10.48
C PHE A 174 0.93 13.48 -10.47
N ILE A 175 1.05 12.78 -9.34
CA ILE A 175 1.73 11.48 -9.27
C ILE A 175 1.04 10.44 -10.18
N ILE A 176 -0.30 10.36 -10.17
CA ILE A 176 -1.03 9.47 -11.09
C ILE A 176 -0.73 9.79 -12.55
N ALA A 177 -0.64 11.08 -12.91
CA ALA A 177 -0.26 11.50 -14.25
C ALA A 177 1.17 11.06 -14.62
N LEU A 178 2.13 11.15 -13.69
CA LEU A 178 3.49 10.66 -13.88
C LEU A 178 3.54 9.14 -14.09
N ILE A 179 2.78 8.37 -13.31
CA ILE A 179 2.65 6.91 -13.52
C ILE A 179 2.10 6.63 -14.94
N GLY A 180 1.18 7.46 -15.44
CA GLY A 180 0.64 7.32 -16.80
C GLY A 180 1.62 7.72 -17.89
N TYR A 181 2.55 8.63 -17.60
CA TYR A 181 3.56 9.07 -18.54
C TYR A 181 4.62 7.99 -18.79
N HIS A 182 5.07 7.29 -17.74
CA HIS A 182 6.15 6.29 -17.83
C HIS A 182 5.65 4.92 -18.34
N PRO A 183 6.16 4.40 -19.48
CA PRO A 183 5.70 3.13 -20.06
C PRO A 183 5.72 1.94 -19.08
N ASP A 184 6.77 1.84 -18.27
CA ASP A 184 6.99 0.69 -17.38
C ASP A 184 5.99 0.64 -16.23
N THR A 185 5.49 1.79 -15.77
CA THR A 185 4.56 1.89 -14.65
C THR A 185 3.10 2.03 -15.10
N ARG A 186 2.83 2.32 -16.38
CA ARG A 186 1.46 2.41 -16.94
C ARG A 186 0.61 1.18 -16.69
N ILE A 187 1.21 -0.01 -16.65
CA ILE A 187 0.50 -1.27 -16.37
C ILE A 187 -0.26 -1.17 -15.04
N SER A 188 0.34 -0.52 -14.04
CA SER A 188 -0.29 -0.34 -12.73
C SER A 188 -1.58 0.49 -12.78
N LEU A 189 -1.68 1.46 -13.71
CA LEU A 189 -2.90 2.24 -13.90
C LEU A 189 -4.02 1.39 -14.51
N TYR A 190 -3.72 0.58 -15.52
CA TYR A 190 -4.75 -0.24 -16.16
C TYR A 190 -5.32 -1.28 -15.19
N VAL A 191 -4.43 -2.00 -14.50
CA VAL A 191 -4.82 -2.99 -13.50
C VAL A 191 -5.54 -2.33 -12.32
N GLY A 192 -5.01 -1.20 -11.84
CA GLY A 192 -5.60 -0.42 -10.75
C GLY A 192 -6.98 0.13 -11.09
N PHE A 193 -7.17 0.67 -12.30
CA PHE A 193 -8.46 1.16 -12.76
C PHE A 193 -9.47 0.02 -12.94
N ALA A 194 -9.05 -1.11 -13.53
CA ALA A 194 -9.89 -2.30 -13.63
C ALA A 194 -10.34 -2.79 -12.24
N TRP A 195 -9.45 -2.76 -11.26
CA TRP A 195 -9.77 -3.10 -9.88
C TRP A 195 -10.78 -2.12 -9.25
N ILE A 196 -10.62 -0.81 -9.46
CA ILE A 196 -11.57 0.20 -8.98
C ILE A 196 -12.95 -0.02 -9.61
N VAL A 197 -13.01 -0.28 -10.92
CA VAL A 197 -14.27 -0.59 -11.62
C VAL A 197 -14.94 -1.82 -11.02
N LEU A 198 -14.19 -2.89 -10.75
CA LEU A 198 -14.68 -4.09 -10.06
C LEU A 198 -15.28 -3.76 -8.69
N LEU A 199 -14.59 -2.94 -7.88
CA LEU A 199 -15.10 -2.50 -6.58
C LEU A 199 -16.36 -1.65 -6.69
N LEU A 200 -16.44 -0.75 -7.67
CA LEU A 200 -17.63 0.08 -7.92
C LEU A 200 -18.82 -0.78 -8.33
N ILE A 201 -18.61 -1.77 -9.21
CA ILE A 201 -19.64 -2.73 -9.60
C ILE A 201 -20.14 -3.49 -8.36
N GLY A 202 -19.23 -4.01 -7.54
CA GLY A 202 -19.56 -4.69 -6.29
C GLY A 202 -20.37 -3.80 -5.33
N TRP A 203 -19.99 -2.53 -5.21
CA TRP A 203 -20.71 -1.54 -4.40
C TRP A 203 -22.13 -1.27 -4.92
N ILE A 204 -22.31 -1.15 -6.24
CA ILE A 204 -23.64 -0.97 -6.86
C ILE A 204 -24.54 -2.17 -6.55
N PHE A 205 -24.04 -3.40 -6.72
CA PHE A 205 -24.80 -4.61 -6.41
C PHE A 205 -25.20 -4.67 -4.94
N LYS A 206 -24.27 -4.36 -4.02
CA LYS A 206 -24.57 -4.28 -2.59
C LYS A 206 -25.66 -3.25 -2.32
N ARG A 207 -25.50 -2.01 -2.82
CA ARG A 207 -26.45 -0.92 -2.59
C ARG A 207 -27.84 -1.22 -3.16
N ARG A 208 -27.93 -1.91 -4.29
CA ARG A 208 -29.20 -2.38 -4.87
C ARG A 208 -29.87 -3.41 -3.96
N ARG A 209 -29.12 -4.41 -3.47
CA ARG A 209 -29.64 -5.43 -2.55
C ARG A 209 -30.12 -4.81 -1.23
N ASP A 210 -29.35 -3.90 -0.65
CA ASP A 210 -29.71 -3.24 0.62
C ASP A 210 -30.98 -2.38 0.46
N ARG A 211 -31.17 -1.73 -0.70
CA ARG A 211 -32.42 -1.02 -1.02
C ARG A 211 -33.62 -1.94 -1.20
N GLN A 212 -33.45 -3.09 -1.84
CA GLN A 212 -34.52 -4.08 -2.02
C GLN A 212 -34.97 -4.68 -0.68
N LEU A 213 -34.02 -4.98 0.21
CA LEU A 213 -34.33 -5.48 1.56
C LEU A 213 -35.02 -4.44 2.45
N ALA A 214 -34.78 -3.14 2.21
CA ALA A 214 -35.47 -2.07 2.94
C ALA A 214 -36.90 -1.77 2.42
N GLN A 215 -37.28 -2.34 1.27
CA GLN A 215 -38.59 -2.18 0.65
C GLN A 215 -39.51 -3.40 0.81
N ALA A 216 -38.97 -4.53 1.28
CA ALA A 216 -39.69 -5.77 1.58
C ALA A 216 -40.02 -5.85 3.07
#